data_AF-A0A916DTI6-F1
#
_entry.id   AF-A0A916DTI6-F1
#
_cell.length_a   1.000
_cell.length_b   1.000
_cell.length_c   1.000
_cell.angle_alpha   90.00
_cell.angle_beta   90.00
_cell.angle_gamma   90.00
#
_symmetry.space_group_name_H-M   'P 1'
#
loop_
_entity.id
_entity.type
_entity.pdbx_description
1 polymer ?
#
loop_
_entity_poly.entity_id
_entity_poly.type
_entity_poly.pdbx_seq_one_letter_code
_entity_poly.pdbx_strand_id
1 'polypeptide(L)'
;MTEDFKQEKESLFALVATGDENNVDIAIEIMKGNSALREALIEEGHHLVEQNWASRTIRGLMRAAEVFNELYQQLKTRYAFFLILESKSYRQVKENKIQQLLNALLRATDNLSNARIYHNYSAWDLSKLEQEILGTIPLKSLNLEEEYLNVLPEWVGYLTQLEELRLKKNLLKQLPSSITNLIHLTKLDLEHNLLEVLPENIGCLTKLDCLELSRNNLTHLPESMGMLERLTRLNLEYNQLERLPLSIAQMQQLTQLDLSDNQLTQLPENIDAFQCLIELDVRNNQLQKLPDALQNLVTLQVLRLSNNQLTDLPQWVSELQELKKLYLSNNQLATLPLVISNLPKLKRLYLHNNQLTTLPTDIGKLSALNYIDLDENEIQSLPDSLGDLLELKEIRLFNNPIQKLPKVLKQLPKFKEIMLGETPIGIAHGVEVVRGREQVLELLEKV
;
A
#
# COMPACT_ATOMS: atom_id res chain seq x y z
N MET A 1 27.12 21.24 -49.06
CA MET A 1 26.44 20.09 -49.69
C MET A 1 26.54 20.23 -51.20
N THR A 2 27.06 19.22 -51.88
CA THR A 2 27.01 19.12 -53.35
C THR A 2 25.57 18.87 -53.80
N GLU A 3 25.24 19.23 -55.04
CA GLU A 3 23.86 19.06 -55.54
C GLU A 3 23.46 17.58 -55.67
N ASP A 4 24.43 16.72 -55.97
CA ASP A 4 24.27 15.26 -55.96
C ASP A 4 23.89 14.74 -54.56
N PHE A 5 24.49 15.28 -53.49
CA PHE A 5 24.15 14.88 -52.12
C PHE A 5 22.72 15.30 -51.74
N LYS A 6 22.26 16.47 -52.20
CA LYS A 6 20.88 16.90 -51.95
C LYS A 6 19.87 16.00 -52.66
N GLN A 7 20.14 15.64 -53.91
CA GLN A 7 19.26 14.81 -54.71
C GLN A 7 19.21 13.35 -54.19
N GLU A 8 20.36 12.82 -53.76
CA GLU A 8 20.45 11.49 -53.13
C GLU A 8 19.73 11.49 -51.76
N LYS A 9 19.91 12.55 -50.96
CA LYS A 9 19.19 12.75 -49.70
C LYS A 9 17.67 12.81 -49.92
N GLU A 10 17.19 13.65 -50.84
CA GLU A 10 15.75 13.79 -51.14
C GLU A 10 15.12 12.46 -51.60
N SER A 11 15.84 11.70 -52.44
CA SER A 11 15.36 10.41 -52.96
C SER A 11 15.25 9.36 -51.86
N LEU A 12 16.26 9.27 -50.99
CA LEU A 12 16.26 8.34 -49.84
C LEU A 12 15.20 8.73 -48.81
N PHE A 13 14.98 10.02 -48.60
CA PHE A 13 13.95 10.50 -47.68
C PHE A 13 12.55 10.24 -48.19
N ALA A 14 12.32 10.44 -49.49
CA ALA A 14 11.07 10.07 -50.14
C ALA A 14 10.82 8.56 -50.03
N LEU A 15 11.87 7.74 -50.12
CA LEU A 15 11.81 6.29 -49.97
C LEU A 15 11.44 5.88 -48.52
N VAL A 16 12.07 6.49 -47.51
CA VAL A 16 11.75 6.29 -46.08
C VAL A 16 10.35 6.80 -45.76
N ALA A 17 9.91 7.89 -46.39
CA ALA A 17 8.55 8.43 -46.27
C ALA A 17 7.47 7.48 -46.79
N THR A 18 7.79 6.43 -47.55
CA THR A 18 6.75 5.55 -48.11
C THR A 18 6.05 4.66 -47.07
N GLY A 19 6.61 4.46 -45.89
CA GLY A 19 6.00 3.59 -44.86
C GLY A 19 6.35 2.10 -44.97
N ASP A 20 7.03 1.67 -46.04
CA ASP A 20 7.35 0.27 -46.32
C ASP A 20 8.69 -0.13 -45.67
N GLU A 21 8.68 -1.20 -44.87
CA GLU A 21 9.86 -1.72 -44.17
C GLU A 21 11.01 -2.07 -45.13
N ASN A 22 10.69 -2.63 -46.30
CA ASN A 22 11.70 -2.97 -47.29
C ASN A 22 12.35 -1.72 -47.87
N ASN A 23 11.58 -0.66 -48.09
CA ASN A 23 12.09 0.61 -48.60
C ASN A 23 13.00 1.32 -47.60
N VAL A 24 12.66 1.23 -46.31
CA VAL A 24 13.48 1.78 -45.23
C VAL A 24 14.76 0.96 -45.05
N ASP A 25 14.69 -0.37 -45.10
CA ASP A 25 15.87 -1.23 -45.02
C ASP A 25 16.79 -1.08 -46.24
N ILE A 26 16.21 -0.94 -47.45
CA ILE A 26 16.96 -0.60 -48.67
C ILE A 26 17.66 0.75 -48.49
N ALA A 27 16.97 1.77 -47.98
CA ALA A 27 17.59 3.06 -47.71
C ALA A 27 18.75 2.94 -46.71
N ILE A 28 18.57 2.18 -45.62
CA ILE A 28 19.58 1.94 -44.58
C ILE A 28 20.81 1.20 -45.12
N GLU A 29 20.62 0.23 -46.00
CA GLU A 29 21.71 -0.50 -46.66
C GLU A 29 22.43 0.41 -47.68
N ILE A 30 21.72 1.24 -48.44
CA ILE A 30 22.34 2.24 -49.33
C ILE A 30 23.22 3.21 -48.53
N MET A 31 22.78 3.63 -47.34
CA MET A 31 23.53 4.55 -46.49
C MET A 31 24.61 3.87 -45.62
N LYS A 32 24.80 2.55 -45.69
CA LYS A 32 25.69 1.78 -44.79
C LYS A 32 27.17 2.19 -44.87
N GLY A 33 27.57 2.84 -45.96
CA GLY A 33 28.91 3.41 -46.15
C GLY A 33 28.99 4.94 -46.08
N ASN A 34 27.87 5.65 -45.85
CA ASN A 34 27.81 7.11 -45.91
C ASN A 34 27.26 7.68 -44.58
N SER A 35 28.17 7.96 -43.64
CA SER A 35 27.82 8.46 -42.31
C SER A 35 27.10 9.81 -42.35
N ALA A 36 27.45 10.68 -43.29
CA ALA A 36 26.82 11.99 -43.45
C ALA A 36 25.37 11.91 -43.92
N LEU A 37 25.04 10.95 -44.81
CA LEU A 37 23.65 10.68 -45.21
C LEU A 37 22.83 10.08 -44.06
N ARG A 38 23.42 9.18 -43.25
CA ARG A 38 22.74 8.67 -42.06
C ARG A 38 22.47 9.76 -41.03
N GLU A 39 23.46 10.61 -40.75
CA GLU A 39 23.31 11.74 -39.82
C GLU A 39 22.22 12.70 -40.31
N ALA A 40 22.23 13.07 -41.59
CA ALA A 40 21.17 13.90 -42.18
C ALA A 40 19.79 13.24 -42.11
N LEU A 41 19.66 11.94 -42.39
CA LEU A 41 18.40 11.20 -42.25
C LEU A 41 17.90 11.21 -40.81
N ILE A 42 18.79 11.17 -39.83
CA ILE A 42 18.42 11.18 -38.43
C ILE A 42 18.01 12.60 -37.98
N GLU A 43 18.77 13.62 -38.36
CA GLU A 43 18.50 15.03 -38.04
C GLU A 43 17.20 15.54 -38.67
N GLU A 44 16.94 15.19 -39.92
CA GLU A 44 15.76 15.67 -40.65
C GLU A 44 14.60 14.65 -40.65
N GLY A 45 14.88 13.38 -40.34
CA GLY A 45 13.90 12.31 -40.21
C GLY A 45 12.90 12.54 -39.07
N HIS A 46 13.17 13.48 -38.18
CA HIS A 46 12.17 14.00 -37.24
C HIS A 46 10.89 14.50 -37.92
N HIS A 47 10.99 15.14 -39.09
CA HIS A 47 9.81 15.56 -39.85
C HIS A 47 9.07 14.37 -40.48
N LEU A 48 9.79 13.30 -40.85
CA LEU A 48 9.18 12.05 -41.31
C LEU A 48 8.42 11.35 -40.19
N VAL A 49 8.96 11.35 -38.95
CA VAL A 49 8.26 10.86 -37.75
C VAL A 49 6.99 11.68 -37.47
N GLU A 50 7.01 12.99 -37.72
CA GLU A 50 5.85 13.87 -37.53
C GLU A 50 4.80 13.76 -38.66
N GLN A 51 5.20 13.36 -39.87
CA GLN A 51 4.34 13.36 -41.07
C GLN A 51 3.90 11.96 -41.55
N ASN A 52 4.64 10.88 -41.23
CA ASN A 52 4.35 9.53 -41.71
C ASN A 52 4.59 8.46 -40.63
N TRP A 53 3.53 8.15 -39.89
CA TRP A 53 3.55 7.49 -38.59
C TRP A 53 3.55 5.97 -38.65
N ALA A 54 3.88 5.37 -39.78
CA ALA A 54 3.94 3.92 -39.87
C ALA A 54 5.00 3.40 -38.90
N SER A 55 4.61 2.54 -37.96
CA SER A 55 5.50 1.89 -36.98
C SER A 55 6.78 1.33 -37.61
N ARG A 56 6.68 0.90 -38.87
CA ARG A 56 7.78 0.35 -39.68
C ARG A 56 8.83 1.41 -40.08
N THR A 57 8.42 2.61 -40.46
CA THR A 57 9.35 3.73 -40.77
C THR A 57 10.14 4.16 -39.56
N ILE A 58 9.46 4.29 -38.41
CA ILE A 58 10.10 4.72 -37.16
C ILE A 58 11.08 3.65 -36.66
N ARG A 59 10.70 2.37 -36.71
CA ARG A 59 11.61 1.26 -36.39
C ARG A 59 12.86 1.27 -37.26
N GLY A 60 12.72 1.47 -38.56
CA GLY A 60 13.88 1.57 -39.45
C GLY A 60 14.74 2.80 -39.17
N LEU A 61 14.15 3.98 -38.94
CA LEU A 61 14.90 5.18 -38.53
C LEU A 61 15.69 4.96 -37.22
N MET A 62 15.09 4.26 -36.25
CA MET A 62 15.79 3.92 -35.00
C MET A 62 16.90 2.89 -35.20
N ARG A 63 16.70 1.87 -36.06
CA ARG A 63 17.78 0.93 -36.47
C ARG A 63 18.94 1.67 -37.16
N ALA A 64 18.64 2.67 -37.99
CA ALA A 64 19.65 3.49 -38.65
C ALA A 64 20.46 4.34 -37.66
N ALA A 65 19.79 4.81 -36.59
CA ALA A 65 20.36 5.66 -35.56
C ALA A 65 21.17 4.91 -34.49
N GLU A 66 21.04 3.59 -34.36
CA GLU A 66 21.69 2.78 -33.30
C GLU A 66 23.21 3.02 -33.20
N VAL A 67 23.88 3.29 -34.33
CA VAL A 67 25.33 3.58 -34.38
C VAL A 67 25.71 5.00 -33.92
N PHE A 68 24.73 5.88 -33.72
CA PHE A 68 24.89 7.29 -33.31
C PHE A 68 24.25 7.51 -31.93
N ASN A 69 25.02 7.31 -30.86
CA ASN A 69 24.50 7.25 -29.49
C ASN A 69 23.65 8.49 -29.07
N GLU A 70 24.12 9.71 -29.36
CA GLU A 70 23.40 10.93 -28.98
C GLU A 70 22.08 11.11 -29.76
N LEU A 71 22.13 10.99 -31.08
CA LEU A 71 20.95 11.15 -31.93
C LEU A 71 19.93 10.02 -31.73
N TYR A 72 20.40 8.79 -31.45
CA TYR A 72 19.53 7.67 -31.07
C TYR A 72 18.71 8.00 -29.83
N GLN A 73 19.33 8.55 -28.77
CA GLN A 73 18.61 8.94 -27.56
C GLN A 73 17.62 10.09 -27.80
N GLN A 74 17.96 11.04 -28.68
CA GLN A 74 17.07 12.15 -29.07
C GLN A 74 15.83 11.64 -29.83
N LEU A 75 16.03 10.79 -30.85
CA LEU A 75 14.93 10.16 -31.59
C LEU A 75 14.02 9.34 -30.68
N LYS A 76 14.62 8.54 -29.81
CA LYS A 76 13.93 7.69 -28.83
C LYS A 76 13.05 8.51 -27.89
N THR A 77 13.61 9.58 -27.30
CA THR A 77 12.89 10.51 -26.42
C THR A 77 11.74 11.20 -27.17
N ARG A 78 11.97 11.65 -28.40
CA ARG A 78 10.96 12.36 -29.20
C ARG A 78 9.82 11.44 -29.63
N TYR A 79 10.13 10.21 -30.00
CA TYR A 79 9.13 9.19 -30.29
C TYR A 79 8.26 8.91 -29.05
N ALA A 80 8.87 8.78 -27.86
CA ALA A 80 8.15 8.65 -26.60
C ALA A 80 7.25 9.86 -26.29
N PHE A 81 7.71 11.10 -26.54
CA PHE A 81 6.88 12.31 -26.41
C PHE A 81 5.70 12.35 -27.38
N PHE A 82 5.90 11.87 -28.61
CA PHE A 82 4.84 11.81 -29.61
C PHE A 82 3.73 10.84 -29.22
N LEU A 83 4.09 9.64 -28.70
CA LEU A 83 3.12 8.68 -28.13
C LEU A 83 2.24 9.32 -27.05
N ILE A 84 2.83 10.20 -26.24
CA ILE A 84 2.10 10.97 -25.22
C ILE A 84 1.17 12.02 -25.86
N LEU A 85 1.61 12.75 -26.89
CA LEU A 85 0.80 13.80 -27.54
C LEU A 85 -0.43 13.21 -28.25
N GLU A 86 -0.31 12.09 -28.95
CA GLU A 86 -1.46 11.39 -29.54
C GLU A 86 -2.50 11.03 -28.48
N SER A 87 -2.07 10.56 -27.30
CA SER A 87 -2.99 10.25 -26.19
C SER A 87 -3.76 11.47 -25.67
N LYS A 88 -3.24 12.69 -25.85
CA LYS A 88 -3.86 13.93 -25.34
C LYS A 88 -4.93 14.51 -26.27
N SER A 89 -4.94 14.16 -27.56
CA SER A 89 -5.90 14.68 -28.55
C SER A 89 -7.29 14.03 -28.49
N TYR A 90 -7.49 12.98 -27.69
CA TYR A 90 -8.75 12.23 -27.56
C TYR A 90 -9.58 12.58 -26.30
N ARG A 91 -9.59 13.85 -25.92
CA ARG A 91 -10.17 14.39 -24.66
C ARG A 91 -11.70 14.39 -24.53
N GLN A 92 -12.44 13.57 -25.29
CA GLN A 92 -13.87 13.37 -25.06
C GLN A 92 -14.22 11.88 -24.98
N VAL A 93 -15.06 11.57 -23.99
CA VAL A 93 -15.68 10.28 -23.62
C VAL A 93 -15.01 9.56 -22.44
N LYS A 94 -15.77 9.52 -21.34
CA LYS A 94 -15.56 8.72 -20.12
C LYS A 94 -15.67 7.22 -20.50
N GLU A 95 -14.61 6.45 -20.25
CA GLU A 95 -14.50 4.97 -20.09
C GLU A 95 -13.15 4.40 -20.56
N ASN A 96 -12.24 5.17 -21.16
CA ASN A 96 -11.23 4.55 -22.03
C ASN A 96 -9.78 5.03 -21.84
N LYS A 97 -9.30 5.41 -20.65
CA LYS A 97 -7.91 5.93 -20.52
C LYS A 97 -6.84 4.87 -20.81
N ILE A 98 -7.06 3.63 -20.38
CA ILE A 98 -6.11 2.53 -20.57
C ILE A 98 -6.32 1.92 -21.92
N GLN A 99 -7.55 1.68 -22.33
CA GLN A 99 -7.82 1.26 -23.70
C GLN A 99 -7.32 2.30 -24.71
N GLN A 100 -7.29 3.61 -24.41
CA GLN A 100 -6.69 4.63 -25.29
C GLN A 100 -5.17 4.64 -25.21
N LEU A 101 -4.56 4.51 -24.02
CA LEU A 101 -3.10 4.41 -23.89
C LEU A 101 -2.59 3.12 -24.56
N LEU A 102 -3.29 2.01 -24.33
CA LEU A 102 -3.09 0.69 -24.93
C LEU A 102 -3.37 0.74 -26.42
N ASN A 103 -4.47 1.34 -26.90
CA ASN A 103 -4.75 1.51 -28.33
C ASN A 103 -3.74 2.45 -29.00
N ALA A 104 -3.23 3.47 -28.31
CA ALA A 104 -2.19 4.36 -28.84
C ALA A 104 -0.84 3.62 -28.91
N LEU A 105 -0.49 2.85 -27.87
CA LEU A 105 0.68 1.96 -27.86
C LEU A 105 0.54 0.83 -28.92
N LEU A 106 -0.66 0.27 -29.10
CA LEU A 106 -1.00 -0.76 -30.09
C LEU A 106 -0.97 -0.22 -31.54
N ARG A 107 -1.45 1.01 -31.78
CA ARG A 107 -1.40 1.66 -33.11
C ARG A 107 0.03 2.08 -33.47
N ALA A 108 0.81 2.56 -32.50
CA ALA A 108 2.20 2.94 -32.73
C ALA A 108 3.16 1.76 -33.00
N THR A 109 2.78 0.54 -32.62
CA THR A 109 3.56 -0.69 -32.82
C THR A 109 3.11 -1.51 -34.04
N ASP A 110 2.15 -1.00 -34.82
CA ASP A 110 1.21 -1.76 -35.65
C ASP A 110 1.66 -3.12 -36.19
N ASN A 111 1.02 -4.15 -35.62
CA ASN A 111 0.55 -5.34 -36.30
C ASN A 111 -0.66 -5.93 -35.53
N LEU A 112 -1.88 -5.38 -35.71
CA LEU A 112 -3.10 -6.09 -35.32
C LEU A 112 -4.25 -5.86 -36.31
N SER A 113 -4.02 -6.25 -37.56
CA SER A 113 -5.12 -6.59 -38.49
C SER A 113 -5.89 -7.86 -38.08
N ASN A 114 -5.67 -8.40 -36.86
CA ASN A 114 -6.43 -9.51 -36.27
C ASN A 114 -6.81 -9.25 -34.80
N ALA A 115 -7.20 -8.02 -34.42
CA ALA A 115 -7.81 -7.72 -33.12
C ALA A 115 -9.27 -8.20 -32.99
N ARG A 116 -9.56 -9.40 -33.51
CA ARG A 116 -10.70 -10.21 -33.11
C ARG A 116 -10.12 -11.54 -32.65
N ILE A 117 -10.34 -11.85 -31.36
CA ILE A 117 -9.97 -13.09 -30.64
C ILE A 117 -8.55 -13.02 -30.06
N TYR A 118 -8.42 -12.86 -28.73
CA TYR A 118 -7.80 -13.85 -27.81
C TYR A 118 -7.73 -13.34 -26.36
N HIS A 119 -8.30 -14.13 -25.46
CA HIS A 119 -8.23 -14.08 -24.00
C HIS A 119 -6.86 -14.50 -23.44
N ASN A 120 -5.73 -14.08 -24.04
CA ASN A 120 -4.41 -14.47 -23.52
C ASN A 120 -3.37 -13.37 -23.74
N TYR A 121 -3.20 -12.50 -22.74
CA TYR A 121 -2.28 -11.35 -22.74
C TYR A 121 -0.82 -11.72 -22.44
N SER A 122 -0.44 -13.00 -22.50
CA SER A 122 0.81 -13.51 -21.94
C SER A 122 2.04 -13.49 -22.87
N ALA A 123 1.96 -12.94 -24.08
CA ALA A 123 3.05 -13.06 -25.06
C ALA A 123 3.17 -11.86 -26.02
N TRP A 124 3.29 -10.65 -25.48
CA TRP A 124 3.92 -9.58 -26.25
C TRP A 124 5.44 -9.73 -26.09
N ASP A 125 6.06 -10.44 -27.01
CA ASP A 125 7.52 -10.48 -27.13
C ASP A 125 7.98 -9.15 -27.74
N LEU A 126 8.08 -8.11 -26.90
CA LEU A 126 8.54 -6.80 -27.31
C LEU A 126 10.01 -6.89 -27.71
N SER A 127 10.35 -6.35 -28.88
CA SER A 127 11.75 -6.21 -29.27
C SER A 127 12.50 -5.35 -28.27
N LYS A 128 13.82 -5.55 -28.15
CA LYS A 128 14.69 -4.75 -27.28
C LYS A 128 14.49 -3.24 -27.51
N LEU A 129 14.30 -2.84 -28.77
CA LEU A 129 14.02 -1.46 -29.17
C LEU A 129 12.71 -0.92 -28.57
N GLU A 130 11.64 -1.70 -28.61
CA GLU A 130 10.33 -1.29 -28.05
C GLU A 130 10.38 -1.19 -26.52
N GLN A 131 11.05 -2.13 -25.85
CA GLN A 131 11.29 -2.07 -24.40
C GLN A 131 12.08 -0.79 -24.04
N GLU A 132 13.12 -0.50 -24.82
CA GLU A 132 13.93 0.69 -24.67
C GLU A 132 13.10 1.96 -24.81
N ILE A 133 12.24 2.06 -25.83
CA ILE A 133 11.36 3.22 -26.07
C ILE A 133 10.40 3.41 -24.89
N LEU A 134 9.76 2.35 -24.41
CA LEU A 134 8.87 2.41 -23.26
C LEU A 134 9.58 3.01 -22.03
N GLY A 135 10.86 2.68 -21.83
CA GLY A 135 11.68 3.21 -20.73
C GLY A 135 11.97 4.72 -20.81
N THR A 136 11.80 5.32 -21.99
CA THR A 136 11.95 6.77 -22.18
C THR A 136 10.67 7.56 -22.05
N ILE A 137 9.51 6.91 -21.96
CA ILE A 137 8.23 7.60 -21.78
C ILE A 137 8.24 8.25 -20.39
N PRO A 138 8.14 9.60 -20.28
CA PRO A 138 8.12 10.30 -18.99
C PRO A 138 6.76 10.18 -18.27
N LEU A 139 6.19 8.97 -18.26
CA LEU A 139 4.95 8.68 -17.54
C LEU A 139 5.27 8.45 -16.06
N LYS A 140 4.74 9.34 -15.19
CA LYS A 140 4.99 9.29 -13.75
C LYS A 140 3.95 8.51 -12.97
N SER A 141 2.70 8.53 -13.39
CA SER A 141 1.61 7.84 -12.71
C SER A 141 0.76 7.09 -13.72
N LEU A 142 0.47 5.83 -13.43
CA LEU A 142 -0.36 4.95 -14.22
C LEU A 142 -1.45 4.40 -13.30
N ASN A 143 -2.70 4.76 -13.61
CA ASN A 143 -3.87 4.29 -12.89
C ASN A 143 -4.63 3.29 -13.76
N LEU A 144 -4.69 2.06 -13.26
CA LEU A 144 -5.35 0.88 -13.80
C LEU A 144 -6.39 0.31 -12.81
N GLU A 145 -6.99 1.16 -11.98
CA GLU A 145 -7.96 0.72 -10.95
C GLU A 145 -9.32 0.32 -11.56
N GLU A 146 -9.94 -0.74 -11.05
CA GLU A 146 -11.30 -1.19 -11.44
C GLU A 146 -11.44 -1.61 -12.93
N GLU A 147 -10.37 -2.13 -13.52
CA GLU A 147 -10.31 -2.49 -14.96
C GLU A 147 -10.55 -4.00 -15.21
N TYR A 148 -10.88 -4.75 -14.17
CA TYR A 148 -11.12 -6.20 -14.22
C TYR A 148 -9.94 -7.00 -14.81
N LEU A 149 -8.71 -6.48 -14.67
CA LEU A 149 -7.50 -7.11 -15.18
C LEU A 149 -7.24 -8.44 -14.48
N ASN A 150 -7.17 -9.53 -15.23
CA ASN A 150 -6.79 -10.86 -14.71
C ASN A 150 -5.29 -11.15 -14.81
N VAL A 151 -4.60 -10.45 -15.72
CA VAL A 151 -3.16 -10.52 -15.95
C VAL A 151 -2.64 -9.12 -16.20
N LEU A 152 -1.54 -8.76 -15.54
CA LEU A 152 -0.79 -7.55 -15.85
C LEU A 152 0.33 -7.91 -16.83
N PRO A 153 0.36 -7.34 -18.05
CA PRO A 153 1.37 -7.70 -19.04
C PRO A 153 2.80 -7.30 -18.64
N GLU A 154 3.80 -8.05 -19.11
CA GLU A 154 5.23 -7.77 -18.85
C GLU A 154 5.67 -6.39 -19.35
N TRP A 155 4.99 -5.79 -20.33
CA TRP A 155 5.40 -4.48 -20.85
C TRP A 155 5.29 -3.34 -19.83
N VAL A 156 4.46 -3.51 -18.78
CA VAL A 156 4.30 -2.50 -17.72
C VAL A 156 5.62 -2.23 -17.02
N GLY A 157 6.45 -3.27 -16.83
CA GLY A 157 7.78 -3.13 -16.25
C GLY A 157 8.78 -2.34 -17.08
N TYR A 158 8.51 -2.10 -18.37
CA TYR A 158 9.37 -1.26 -19.21
C TYR A 158 9.05 0.23 -19.09
N LEU A 159 8.01 0.64 -18.38
CA LEU A 159 7.72 2.06 -18.10
C LEU A 159 8.62 2.59 -16.97
N THR A 160 9.93 2.55 -17.15
CA THR A 160 10.92 2.74 -16.07
C THR A 160 10.91 4.13 -15.41
N GLN A 161 10.21 5.12 -15.97
CA GLN A 161 10.05 6.45 -15.37
C GLN A 161 8.90 6.53 -14.35
N LEU A 162 8.15 5.45 -14.16
CA LEU A 162 6.97 5.41 -13.32
C LEU A 162 7.32 5.56 -11.83
N GLU A 163 6.57 6.44 -11.17
CA GLU A 163 6.67 6.74 -9.73
C GLU A 163 5.44 6.22 -8.99
N GLU A 164 4.28 6.16 -9.64
CA GLU A 164 3.04 5.65 -9.04
C GLU A 164 2.33 4.66 -9.98
N LEU A 165 2.02 3.48 -9.46
CA LEU A 165 1.23 2.47 -10.15
C LEU A 165 0.03 2.08 -9.28
N ARG A 166 -1.17 2.27 -9.82
CA ARG A 166 -2.41 1.90 -9.13
C ARG A 166 -3.12 0.82 -9.91
N LEU A 167 -3.37 -0.29 -9.25
CA LEU A 167 -3.95 -1.53 -9.78
C LEU A 167 -5.08 -2.04 -8.87
N LYS A 168 -5.62 -1.16 -8.02
CA LYS A 168 -6.66 -1.48 -7.06
C LYS A 168 -7.91 -2.08 -7.72
N LYS A 169 -8.57 -3.04 -7.05
CA LYS A 169 -9.83 -3.65 -7.49
C LYS A 169 -9.74 -4.27 -8.89
N ASN A 170 -8.75 -5.13 -9.08
CA ASN A 170 -8.63 -5.97 -10.27
C ASN A 170 -8.75 -7.46 -9.89
N LEU A 171 -8.43 -8.36 -10.82
CA LEU A 171 -8.51 -9.80 -10.67
C LEU A 171 -7.13 -10.46 -10.82
N LEU A 172 -6.06 -9.72 -10.52
CA LEU A 172 -4.68 -10.18 -10.73
C LEU A 172 -4.33 -11.29 -9.74
N LYS A 173 -3.90 -12.43 -10.27
CA LYS A 173 -3.41 -13.56 -9.46
C LYS A 173 -1.90 -13.52 -9.20
N GLN A 174 -1.18 -12.84 -10.07
CA GLN A 174 0.26 -12.67 -10.02
C GLN A 174 0.66 -11.36 -10.69
N LEU A 175 1.85 -10.87 -10.36
CA LEU A 175 2.50 -9.78 -11.08
C LEU A 175 3.52 -10.33 -12.08
N PRO A 176 3.72 -9.65 -13.21
CA PRO A 176 4.82 -9.95 -14.12
C PRO A 176 6.16 -9.74 -13.42
N SER A 177 7.16 -10.52 -13.82
CA SER A 177 8.51 -10.40 -13.25
C SER A 177 9.12 -9.03 -13.53
N SER A 178 8.80 -8.43 -14.68
CA SER A 178 9.28 -7.11 -15.07
C SER A 178 8.83 -5.97 -14.16
N ILE A 179 7.83 -6.17 -13.28
CA ILE A 179 7.41 -5.12 -12.33
C ILE A 179 8.58 -4.62 -11.48
N THR A 180 9.58 -5.47 -11.23
CA THR A 180 10.79 -5.14 -10.46
C THR A 180 11.73 -4.16 -11.18
N ASN A 181 11.51 -3.91 -12.47
CA ASN A 181 12.26 -2.91 -13.25
C ASN A 181 11.83 -1.47 -12.95
N LEU A 182 10.70 -1.27 -12.27
CA LEU A 182 10.16 0.04 -11.93
C LEU A 182 10.89 0.67 -10.73
N ILE A 183 12.22 0.79 -10.81
CA ILE A 183 13.09 1.23 -9.69
C ILE A 183 12.85 2.68 -9.22
N HIS A 184 12.02 3.44 -9.94
CA HIS A 184 11.59 4.79 -9.57
C HIS A 184 10.26 4.84 -8.81
N LEU A 185 9.60 3.69 -8.64
CA LEU A 185 8.28 3.60 -8.02
C LEU A 185 8.35 4.00 -6.54
N THR A 186 7.53 4.97 -6.15
CA THR A 186 7.34 5.44 -4.77
C THR A 186 6.03 4.97 -4.18
N LYS A 187 5.03 4.67 -5.03
CA LYS A 187 3.75 4.11 -4.59
C LYS A 187 3.29 2.98 -5.50
N LEU A 188 2.96 1.85 -4.89
CA LEU A 188 2.36 0.69 -5.55
C LEU A 188 1.07 0.31 -4.82
N ASP A 189 -0.07 0.46 -5.50
CA ASP A 189 -1.38 0.12 -4.96
C ASP A 189 -1.94 -1.11 -5.67
N LEU A 190 -2.02 -2.22 -4.95
CA LEU A 190 -2.48 -3.54 -5.41
C LEU A 190 -3.68 -4.02 -4.58
N GLU A 191 -4.34 -3.12 -3.86
CA GLU A 191 -5.47 -3.43 -2.98
C GLU A 191 -6.59 -4.14 -3.76
N HIS A 192 -7.32 -5.07 -3.14
CA HIS A 192 -8.45 -5.78 -3.75
C HIS A 192 -8.05 -6.47 -5.07
N ASN A 193 -7.13 -7.42 -4.99
CA ASN A 193 -6.77 -8.32 -6.10
C ASN A 193 -6.85 -9.77 -5.62
N LEU A 194 -6.31 -10.71 -6.41
CA LEU A 194 -6.28 -12.13 -6.10
C LEU A 194 -4.85 -12.64 -5.96
N LEU A 195 -3.88 -11.78 -5.62
CA LEU A 195 -2.46 -12.11 -5.63
C LEU A 195 -2.18 -13.22 -4.62
N GLU A 196 -1.63 -14.33 -5.09
CA GLU A 196 -1.22 -15.46 -4.23
C GLU A 196 0.24 -15.34 -3.79
N VAL A 197 1.07 -14.72 -4.65
CA VAL A 197 2.51 -14.50 -4.40
C VAL A 197 2.94 -13.16 -4.98
N LEU A 198 4.02 -12.61 -4.42
CA LEU A 198 4.75 -11.49 -4.99
C LEU A 198 6.00 -11.98 -5.73
N PRO A 199 6.51 -11.25 -6.73
CA PRO A 199 7.78 -11.57 -7.37
C PRO A 199 8.93 -11.63 -6.36
N GLU A 200 9.78 -12.64 -6.47
CA GLU A 200 10.91 -12.88 -5.56
C GLU A 200 11.85 -11.68 -5.41
N ASN A 201 11.96 -10.81 -6.41
CA ASN A 201 12.82 -9.62 -6.41
C ASN A 201 12.05 -8.30 -6.19
N ILE A 202 10.88 -8.33 -5.53
CA ILE A 202 10.12 -7.10 -5.24
C ILE A 202 10.95 -6.06 -4.46
N GLY A 203 11.95 -6.51 -3.70
CA GLY A 203 12.94 -5.67 -3.02
C GLY A 203 13.73 -4.71 -3.90
N CYS A 204 13.77 -4.91 -5.22
CA CYS A 204 14.42 -3.97 -6.15
C CYS A 204 13.75 -2.59 -6.20
N LEU A 205 12.49 -2.48 -5.75
CA LEU A 205 11.71 -1.24 -5.72
C LEU A 205 12.10 -0.35 -4.52
N THR A 206 13.40 -0.08 -4.37
CA THR A 206 14.03 0.57 -3.19
C THR A 206 13.56 2.00 -2.90
N LYS A 207 12.79 2.62 -3.81
CA LYS A 207 12.20 3.95 -3.62
C LYS A 207 10.75 3.92 -3.14
N LEU A 208 10.15 2.74 -2.93
CA LEU A 208 8.79 2.63 -2.42
C LEU A 208 8.68 3.24 -1.04
N ASP A 209 7.76 4.19 -0.91
CA ASP A 209 7.36 4.82 0.35
C ASP A 209 6.05 4.21 0.87
N CYS A 210 5.19 3.70 -0.04
CA CYS A 210 3.87 3.16 0.26
C CYS A 210 3.56 1.94 -0.63
N LEU A 211 3.24 0.82 0.02
CA LEU A 211 2.86 -0.45 -0.62
C LEU A 211 1.54 -0.93 -0.03
N GLU A 212 0.47 -0.85 -0.83
CA GLU A 212 -0.87 -1.33 -0.46
C GLU A 212 -1.10 -2.70 -1.10
N LEU A 213 -1.21 -3.74 -0.27
CA LEU A 213 -1.42 -5.14 -0.67
C LEU A 213 -2.67 -5.73 0.00
N SER A 214 -3.51 -4.88 0.59
CA SER A 214 -4.68 -5.32 1.31
C SER A 214 -5.67 -6.05 0.40
N ARG A 215 -6.40 -7.02 0.97
CA ARG A 215 -7.43 -7.79 0.26
C ARG A 215 -6.87 -8.54 -0.94
N ASN A 216 -5.90 -9.40 -0.66
CA ASN A 216 -5.29 -10.35 -1.60
C ASN A 216 -5.31 -11.76 -0.99
N ASN A 217 -4.66 -12.73 -1.64
CA ASN A 217 -4.56 -14.12 -1.19
C ASN A 217 -3.11 -14.49 -0.82
N LEU A 218 -2.30 -13.53 -0.37
CA LEU A 218 -0.88 -13.77 -0.09
C LEU A 218 -0.74 -14.74 1.09
N THR A 219 -0.06 -15.85 0.87
CA THR A 219 0.24 -16.87 1.90
C THR A 219 1.60 -16.63 2.56
N HIS A 220 2.52 -15.97 1.85
CA HIS A 220 3.86 -15.63 2.31
C HIS A 220 4.43 -14.44 1.54
N LEU A 221 5.39 -13.75 2.15
CA LEU A 221 6.13 -12.63 1.54
C LEU A 221 7.55 -13.07 1.17
N PRO A 222 8.10 -12.60 0.04
CA PRO A 222 9.47 -12.93 -0.36
C PRO A 222 10.50 -12.27 0.55
N GLU A 223 11.64 -12.93 0.78
CA GLU A 223 12.71 -12.41 1.63
C GLU A 223 13.29 -11.09 1.10
N SER A 224 13.27 -10.84 -0.21
CA SER A 224 13.76 -9.57 -0.78
C SER A 224 12.96 -8.35 -0.31
N MET A 225 11.74 -8.54 0.20
CA MET A 225 10.91 -7.43 0.65
C MET A 225 11.61 -6.57 1.72
N GLY A 226 12.48 -7.17 2.55
CA GLY A 226 13.31 -6.44 3.51
C GLY A 226 14.14 -5.29 2.90
N MET A 227 14.51 -5.37 1.62
CA MET A 227 15.29 -4.34 0.92
C MET A 227 14.50 -3.05 0.63
N LEU A 228 13.20 -2.99 0.94
CA LEU A 228 12.36 -1.80 0.83
C LEU A 228 12.62 -0.82 2.00
N GLU A 229 13.88 -0.41 2.19
CA GLU A 229 14.34 0.35 3.37
C GLU A 229 13.68 1.74 3.53
N ARG A 230 13.10 2.30 2.45
CA ARG A 230 12.39 3.58 2.46
C ARG A 230 10.90 3.46 2.79
N LEU A 231 10.38 2.24 2.87
CA LEU A 231 8.96 2.02 3.02
C LEU A 231 8.47 2.62 4.35
N THR A 232 7.52 3.53 4.27
CA THR A 232 6.93 4.20 5.44
C THR A 232 5.57 3.62 5.80
N ARG A 233 4.87 3.02 4.83
CA ARG A 233 3.55 2.41 5.01
C ARG A 233 3.49 1.08 4.25
N LEU A 234 3.16 0.02 4.99
CA LEU A 234 2.90 -1.30 4.46
C LEU A 234 1.54 -1.77 4.95
N ASN A 235 0.64 -2.03 4.00
CA ASN A 235 -0.69 -2.55 4.30
C ASN A 235 -0.85 -3.96 3.70
N LEU A 236 -1.04 -4.94 4.57
CA LEU A 236 -1.24 -6.35 4.25
C LEU A 236 -2.57 -6.87 4.82
N GLU A 237 -3.50 -5.96 5.18
CA GLU A 237 -4.84 -6.29 5.69
C GLU A 237 -5.52 -7.35 4.80
N TYR A 238 -6.20 -8.34 5.38
CA TYR A 238 -7.02 -9.29 4.63
C TYR A 238 -6.19 -10.08 3.59
N ASN A 239 -5.26 -10.88 4.11
CA ASN A 239 -4.46 -11.84 3.36
C ASN A 239 -4.48 -13.20 4.10
N GLN A 240 -3.60 -14.13 3.72
CA GLN A 240 -3.53 -15.48 4.30
C GLN A 240 -2.14 -15.73 4.93
N LEU A 241 -1.49 -14.68 5.43
CA LEU A 241 -0.14 -14.79 5.97
C LEU A 241 -0.15 -15.55 7.30
N GLU A 242 0.62 -16.64 7.37
CA GLU A 242 0.85 -17.39 8.60
C GLU A 242 2.05 -16.86 9.40
N ARG A 243 3.00 -16.23 8.72
CA ARG A 243 4.23 -15.65 9.28
C ARG A 243 4.77 -14.53 8.41
N LEU A 244 5.67 -13.73 8.98
CA LEU A 244 6.47 -12.74 8.26
C LEU A 244 7.89 -13.26 8.05
N PRO A 245 8.55 -12.91 6.93
CA PRO A 245 9.96 -13.22 6.72
C PRO A 245 10.83 -12.44 7.71
N LEU A 246 11.97 -13.01 8.11
CA LEU A 246 12.88 -12.33 9.06
C LEU A 246 13.46 -11.04 8.48
N SER A 247 13.59 -10.96 7.15
CA SER A 247 14.07 -9.77 6.45
C SER A 247 13.17 -8.55 6.63
N ILE A 248 11.90 -8.71 7.01
CA ILE A 248 10.98 -7.57 7.17
C ILE A 248 11.51 -6.52 8.15
N ALA A 249 12.31 -6.93 9.13
CA ALA A 249 13.00 -6.07 10.09
C ALA A 249 14.00 -5.09 9.47
N GLN A 250 14.36 -5.23 8.19
CA GLN A 250 15.23 -4.27 7.49
C GLN A 250 14.50 -2.96 7.14
N MET A 251 13.16 -2.93 7.15
CA MET A 251 12.35 -1.74 6.81
C MET A 251 12.24 -0.75 7.99
N GLN A 252 13.38 -0.19 8.42
CA GLN A 252 13.49 0.62 9.64
C GLN A 252 12.72 1.96 9.58
N GLN A 253 12.33 2.42 8.39
CA GLN A 253 11.56 3.66 8.18
C GLN A 253 10.04 3.47 8.28
N LEU A 254 9.56 2.24 8.53
CA LEU A 254 8.13 1.98 8.65
C LEU A 254 7.52 2.78 9.81
N THR A 255 6.45 3.50 9.48
CA THR A 255 5.65 4.28 10.43
C THR A 255 4.27 3.65 10.65
N GLN A 256 3.77 2.91 9.65
CA GLN A 256 2.47 2.24 9.70
C GLN A 256 2.61 0.84 9.11
N LEU A 257 2.22 -0.16 9.91
CA LEU A 257 2.19 -1.56 9.51
C LEU A 257 0.82 -2.13 9.84
N ASP A 258 0.06 -2.48 8.80
CA ASP A 258 -1.21 -3.17 8.94
C ASP A 258 -1.07 -4.63 8.48
N LEU A 259 -1.29 -5.55 9.41
CA LEU A 259 -1.25 -7.00 9.26
C LEU A 259 -2.59 -7.62 9.67
N SER A 260 -3.63 -6.80 9.81
CA SER A 260 -4.92 -7.28 10.29
C SER A 260 -5.57 -8.27 9.32
N ASP A 261 -6.47 -9.11 9.80
CA ASP A 261 -7.21 -10.09 8.99
C ASP A 261 -6.24 -11.04 8.24
N ASN A 262 -5.36 -11.69 8.99
CA ASN A 262 -4.42 -12.70 8.51
C ASN A 262 -4.49 -13.96 9.38
N GLN A 263 -3.53 -14.88 9.24
CA GLN A 263 -3.47 -16.14 9.97
C GLN A 263 -2.23 -16.21 10.88
N LEU A 264 -1.71 -15.05 11.30
CA LEU A 264 -0.48 -14.98 12.08
C LEU A 264 -0.69 -15.62 13.45
N THR A 265 0.14 -16.61 13.77
CA THR A 265 0.20 -17.23 15.11
C THR A 265 1.22 -16.55 16.02
N GLN A 266 2.19 -15.84 15.43
CA GLN A 266 3.23 -15.09 16.13
C GLN A 266 3.70 -13.89 15.30
N LEU A 267 4.24 -12.89 15.99
CA LEU A 267 5.02 -11.81 15.38
C LEU A 267 6.50 -12.17 15.38
N PRO A 268 7.32 -11.63 14.45
CA PRO A 268 8.74 -11.94 14.40
C PRO A 268 9.49 -11.39 15.62
N GLU A 269 10.47 -12.13 16.12
CA GLU A 269 11.28 -11.75 17.30
C GLU A 269 12.11 -10.48 17.08
N ASN A 270 12.37 -10.10 15.83
CA ASN A 270 13.09 -8.88 15.45
C ASN A 270 12.14 -7.73 15.04
N ILE A 271 10.90 -7.74 15.53
CA ILE A 271 9.94 -6.65 15.29
C ILE A 271 10.39 -5.31 15.88
N ASP A 272 11.32 -5.34 16.84
CA ASP A 272 11.94 -4.14 17.41
C ASP A 272 12.74 -3.32 16.40
N ALA A 273 13.08 -3.86 15.23
CA ALA A 273 13.78 -3.09 14.22
C ALA A 273 12.95 -1.92 13.64
N PHE A 274 11.62 -1.91 13.82
CA PHE A 274 10.73 -0.83 13.37
C PHE A 274 10.75 0.38 14.31
N GLN A 275 11.91 0.99 14.50
CA GLN A 275 12.13 2.08 15.48
C GLN A 275 11.27 3.34 15.22
N CYS A 276 10.79 3.53 13.99
CA CYS A 276 9.92 4.65 13.61
C CYS A 276 8.42 4.31 13.64
N LEU A 277 8.02 3.12 14.09
CA LEU A 277 6.64 2.64 14.00
C LEU A 277 5.70 3.41 14.93
N ILE A 278 4.68 4.03 14.33
CA ILE A 278 3.66 4.82 15.03
C ILE A 278 2.38 4.00 15.24
N GLU A 279 2.01 3.19 14.25
CA GLU A 279 0.81 2.35 14.29
C GLU A 279 1.13 0.93 13.85
N LEU A 280 0.75 -0.02 14.71
CA LEU A 280 0.79 -1.46 14.44
C LEU A 280 -0.62 -2.02 14.57
N ASP A 281 -1.15 -2.55 13.48
CA ASP A 281 -2.42 -3.27 13.46
C ASP A 281 -2.20 -4.75 13.17
N VAL A 282 -2.56 -5.60 14.12
CA VAL A 282 -2.51 -7.07 13.99
C VAL A 282 -3.84 -7.69 14.45
N ARG A 283 -4.94 -6.94 14.30
CA ARG A 283 -6.29 -7.42 14.62
C ARG A 283 -6.65 -8.65 13.78
N ASN A 284 -7.62 -9.44 14.23
CA ASN A 284 -8.16 -10.57 13.47
C ASN A 284 -7.04 -11.54 13.02
N ASN A 285 -6.26 -12.01 13.98
CA ASN A 285 -5.19 -13.00 13.78
C ASN A 285 -5.32 -14.11 14.85
N GLN A 286 -4.31 -14.98 14.97
CA GLN A 286 -4.30 -16.12 15.88
C GLN A 286 -3.19 -15.99 16.94
N LEU A 287 -2.84 -14.75 17.32
CA LEU A 287 -1.76 -14.49 18.27
C LEU A 287 -2.15 -14.96 19.67
N GLN A 288 -1.37 -15.88 20.24
CA GLN A 288 -1.52 -16.31 21.63
C GLN A 288 -0.62 -15.53 22.59
N LYS A 289 0.50 -15.01 22.09
CA LYS A 289 1.49 -14.23 22.84
C LYS A 289 2.08 -13.12 21.98
N LEU A 290 2.68 -12.15 22.65
CA LEU A 290 3.42 -11.04 22.05
C LEU A 290 4.92 -11.21 22.34
N PRO A 291 5.82 -10.99 21.37
CA PRO A 291 7.26 -11.09 21.58
C PRO A 291 7.77 -9.93 22.44
N ASP A 292 8.80 -10.18 23.27
CA ASP A 292 9.38 -9.18 24.18
C ASP A 292 10.01 -8.00 23.43
N ALA A 293 10.45 -8.21 22.19
CA ALA A 293 11.01 -7.18 21.33
C ALA A 293 10.06 -5.98 21.11
N LEU A 294 8.74 -6.15 21.20
CA LEU A 294 7.79 -5.04 21.10
C LEU A 294 8.04 -3.92 22.13
N GLN A 295 8.68 -4.22 23.26
CA GLN A 295 9.04 -3.22 24.27
C GLN A 295 9.92 -2.09 23.73
N ASN A 296 10.69 -2.37 22.67
CA ASN A 296 11.63 -1.42 22.07
C ASN A 296 10.96 -0.46 21.07
N LEU A 297 9.66 -0.64 20.77
CA LEU A 297 8.91 0.23 19.85
C LEU A 297 8.43 1.51 20.56
N VAL A 298 9.39 2.29 21.06
CA VAL A 298 9.13 3.45 21.93
C VAL A 298 8.38 4.61 21.25
N THR A 299 8.30 4.61 19.92
CA THR A 299 7.56 5.60 19.12
C THR A 299 6.09 5.23 18.90
N LEU A 300 5.67 4.01 19.29
CA LEU A 300 4.36 3.46 19.01
C LEU A 300 3.26 4.22 19.76
N GLN A 301 2.26 4.68 19.01
CA GLN A 301 1.14 5.46 19.52
C GLN A 301 -0.18 4.70 19.47
N VAL A 302 -0.32 3.75 18.54
CA VAL A 302 -1.51 2.95 18.34
C VAL A 302 -1.11 1.49 18.20
N LEU A 303 -1.61 0.65 19.12
CA LEU A 303 -1.41 -0.79 19.08
C LEU A 303 -2.77 -1.48 19.04
N ARG A 304 -3.02 -2.26 17.98
CA ARG A 304 -4.30 -2.94 17.76
C ARG A 304 -4.10 -4.44 17.73
N LEU A 305 -4.67 -5.10 18.74
CA LEU A 305 -4.53 -6.53 19.03
C LEU A 305 -5.89 -7.23 19.15
N SER A 306 -6.99 -6.53 18.85
CA SER A 306 -8.35 -7.09 18.98
C SER A 306 -8.57 -8.32 18.12
N ASN A 307 -9.44 -9.24 18.55
CA ASN A 307 -9.75 -10.50 17.87
C ASN A 307 -8.48 -11.34 17.67
N ASN A 308 -7.84 -11.69 18.79
CA ASN A 308 -6.73 -12.64 18.85
C ASN A 308 -7.01 -13.66 19.98
N GLN A 309 -6.00 -14.42 20.40
CA GLN A 309 -6.10 -15.45 21.43
C GLN A 309 -5.20 -15.13 22.63
N LEU A 310 -4.97 -13.84 22.91
CA LEU A 310 -4.08 -13.41 23.99
C LEU A 310 -4.70 -13.74 25.35
N THR A 311 -3.95 -14.49 26.18
CA THR A 311 -4.34 -14.81 27.56
C THR A 311 -3.82 -13.79 28.56
N ASP A 312 -2.71 -13.14 28.23
CA ASP A 312 -2.03 -12.17 29.09
C ASP A 312 -1.47 -11.01 28.27
N LEU A 313 -1.30 -9.86 28.94
CA LEU A 313 -0.57 -8.71 28.41
C LEU A 313 0.78 -8.62 29.16
N PRO A 314 1.93 -8.62 28.45
CA PRO A 314 3.25 -8.61 29.09
C PRO A 314 3.53 -7.36 29.93
N GLN A 315 4.41 -7.50 30.93
CA GLN A 315 4.81 -6.38 31.79
C GLN A 315 5.50 -5.25 31.00
N TRP A 316 6.23 -5.58 29.94
CA TRP A 316 6.89 -4.57 29.13
C TRP A 316 5.93 -3.62 28.40
N VAL A 317 4.61 -3.84 28.44
CA VAL A 317 3.65 -2.89 27.87
C VAL A 317 3.86 -1.47 28.42
N SER A 318 4.35 -1.33 29.65
CA SER A 318 4.69 -0.03 30.24
C SER A 318 5.83 0.69 29.52
N GLU A 319 6.69 0.02 28.75
CA GLU A 319 7.79 0.66 28.01
C GLU A 319 7.29 1.48 26.81
N LEU A 320 6.05 1.27 26.36
CA LEU A 320 5.42 2.00 25.26
C LEU A 320 4.95 3.40 25.69
N GLN A 321 5.88 4.27 26.07
CA GLN A 321 5.63 5.59 26.67
C GLN A 321 4.85 6.57 25.78
N GLU A 322 4.86 6.35 24.45
CA GLU A 322 4.10 7.14 23.47
C GLU A 322 2.68 6.62 23.21
N LEU A 323 2.30 5.48 23.79
CA LEU A 323 1.05 4.79 23.48
C LEU A 323 -0.17 5.61 23.88
N LYS A 324 -1.03 5.90 22.90
CA LYS A 324 -2.26 6.70 23.07
C LYS A 324 -3.51 5.84 22.99
N LYS A 325 -3.49 4.76 22.22
CA LYS A 325 -4.63 3.86 22.03
C LYS A 325 -4.17 2.41 22.07
N LEU A 326 -4.83 1.63 22.91
CA LEU A 326 -4.59 0.19 23.03
C LEU A 326 -5.91 -0.55 22.82
N TYR A 327 -5.95 -1.40 21.80
CA TYR A 327 -7.12 -2.21 21.46
C TYR A 327 -6.84 -3.68 21.75
N LEU A 328 -7.54 -4.24 22.73
CA LEU A 328 -7.39 -5.61 23.22
C LEU A 328 -8.71 -6.39 23.24
N SER A 329 -9.78 -5.81 22.68
CA SER A 329 -11.09 -6.44 22.65
C SER A 329 -11.12 -7.81 22.00
N ASN A 330 -12.05 -8.68 22.39
CA ASN A 330 -12.20 -10.04 21.85
C ASN A 330 -10.88 -10.83 21.96
N ASN A 331 -10.38 -10.97 23.19
CA ASN A 331 -9.24 -11.82 23.55
C ASN A 331 -9.64 -12.70 24.74
N GLN A 332 -8.67 -13.34 25.39
CA GLN A 332 -8.88 -14.25 26.52
C GLN A 332 -8.19 -13.71 27.79
N LEU A 333 -8.11 -12.38 27.94
CA LEU A 333 -7.41 -11.74 29.05
C LEU A 333 -8.19 -11.95 30.35
N ALA A 334 -7.58 -12.66 31.31
CA ALA A 334 -8.15 -12.83 32.64
C ALA A 334 -7.77 -11.68 33.60
N THR A 335 -6.60 -11.07 33.36
CA THR A 335 -6.10 -9.93 34.15
C THR A 335 -5.34 -8.94 33.27
N LEU A 336 -5.07 -7.75 33.83
CA LEU A 336 -4.12 -6.80 33.28
C LEU A 336 -2.91 -6.69 34.20
N PRO A 337 -1.69 -6.52 33.66
CA PRO A 337 -0.51 -6.35 34.48
C PRO A 337 -0.58 -5.00 35.21
N LEU A 338 -0.14 -4.95 36.47
CA LEU A 338 -0.21 -3.72 37.30
C LEU A 338 0.49 -2.52 36.65
N VAL A 339 1.53 -2.78 35.87
CA VAL A 339 2.34 -1.79 35.15
C VAL A 339 1.62 -1.13 33.98
N ILE A 340 0.45 -1.64 33.55
CA ILE A 340 -0.36 -0.95 32.51
C ILE A 340 -0.68 0.49 32.93
N SER A 341 -0.79 0.73 34.24
CA SER A 341 -1.04 2.03 34.84
C SER A 341 0.11 3.04 34.65
N ASN A 342 1.27 2.60 34.15
CA ASN A 342 2.45 3.43 33.87
C ASN A 342 2.51 3.91 32.40
N LEU A 343 1.36 4.01 31.73
CA LEU A 343 1.24 4.53 30.37
C LEU A 343 0.74 5.99 30.38
N PRO A 344 1.63 7.00 30.44
CA PRO A 344 1.24 8.38 30.74
C PRO A 344 0.41 9.05 29.65
N LYS A 345 0.48 8.55 28.40
CA LYS A 345 -0.19 9.11 27.23
C LYS A 345 -1.43 8.33 26.80
N LEU A 346 -1.77 7.23 27.50
CA LEU A 346 -2.88 6.37 27.10
C LEU A 346 -4.22 7.09 27.27
N LYS A 347 -4.94 7.25 26.16
CA LYS A 347 -6.21 7.99 26.09
C LYS A 347 -7.41 7.07 25.98
N ARG A 348 -7.24 5.93 25.31
CA ARG A 348 -8.31 5.00 24.93
C ARG A 348 -7.83 3.57 25.19
N LEU A 349 -8.58 2.85 26.01
CA LEU A 349 -8.33 1.45 26.33
C LEU A 349 -9.58 0.63 26.02
N TYR A 350 -9.48 -0.27 25.05
CA TYR A 350 -10.58 -1.15 24.64
C TYR A 350 -10.31 -2.57 25.08
N LEU A 351 -11.16 -3.10 25.95
CA LEU A 351 -11.02 -4.41 26.59
C LEU A 351 -12.30 -5.25 26.51
N HIS A 352 -13.30 -4.83 25.72
CA HIS A 352 -14.57 -5.53 25.69
C HIS A 352 -14.43 -6.97 25.20
N ASN A 353 -15.30 -7.86 25.65
CA ASN A 353 -15.28 -9.29 25.33
C ASN A 353 -13.94 -9.94 25.69
N ASN A 354 -13.63 -9.95 26.99
CA ASN A 354 -12.50 -10.62 27.62
C ASN A 354 -12.99 -11.37 28.88
N GLN A 355 -12.07 -11.87 29.71
CA GLN A 355 -12.38 -12.62 30.93
C GLN A 355 -11.94 -11.85 32.19
N LEU A 356 -11.92 -10.52 32.12
CA LEU A 356 -11.41 -9.69 33.22
C LEU A 356 -12.36 -9.72 34.41
N THR A 357 -11.83 -10.02 35.58
CA THR A 357 -12.62 -10.01 36.85
C THR A 357 -12.47 -8.73 37.66
N THR A 358 -11.36 -8.01 37.46
CA THR A 358 -11.04 -6.73 38.09
C THR A 358 -10.10 -5.90 37.22
N LEU A 359 -9.97 -4.62 37.55
CA LEU A 359 -8.88 -3.77 37.07
C LEU A 359 -7.72 -3.72 38.09
N PRO A 360 -6.49 -3.37 37.67
CA PRO A 360 -5.39 -3.05 38.56
C PRO A 360 -5.76 -1.97 39.59
N THR A 361 -5.29 -2.12 40.84
CA THR A 361 -5.54 -1.16 41.93
C THR A 361 -4.98 0.23 41.67
N ASP A 362 -4.02 0.34 40.76
CA ASP A 362 -3.32 1.57 40.43
C ASP A 362 -3.83 2.20 39.11
N ILE A 363 -4.96 1.72 38.55
CA ILE A 363 -5.46 2.18 37.24
C ILE A 363 -5.63 3.70 37.16
N GLY A 364 -5.85 4.35 38.32
CA GLY A 364 -5.91 5.80 38.47
C GLY A 364 -4.68 6.58 38.00
N LYS A 365 -3.51 5.94 37.88
CA LYS A 365 -2.29 6.58 37.36
C LYS A 365 -2.34 6.89 35.86
N LEU A 366 -3.31 6.34 35.12
CA LEU A 366 -3.54 6.65 33.70
C LEU A 366 -4.15 8.04 33.49
N SER A 367 -3.38 9.08 33.84
CA SER A 367 -3.86 10.47 33.92
C SER A 367 -4.45 11.05 32.61
N ALA A 368 -4.09 10.50 31.44
CA ALA A 368 -4.63 10.91 30.15
C ALA A 368 -5.87 10.12 29.68
N LEU A 369 -6.26 9.07 30.40
CA LEU A 369 -7.31 8.15 29.99
C LEU A 369 -8.66 8.85 30.00
N ASN A 370 -9.31 8.90 28.83
CA ASN A 370 -10.63 9.51 28.69
C ASN A 370 -11.75 8.52 28.38
N TYR A 371 -11.41 7.28 28.05
CA TYR A 371 -12.36 6.27 27.63
C TYR A 371 -11.80 4.88 27.96
N ILE A 372 -12.64 4.07 28.61
CA ILE A 372 -12.38 2.66 28.88
C ILE A 372 -13.61 1.84 28.52
N ASP A 373 -13.41 0.78 27.74
CA ASP A 373 -14.45 -0.15 27.34
C ASP A 373 -14.21 -1.51 27.99
N LEU A 374 -15.10 -1.91 28.90
CA LEU A 374 -15.05 -3.17 29.66
C LEU A 374 -16.30 -4.02 29.40
N ASP A 375 -17.08 -3.72 28.36
CA ASP A 375 -18.28 -4.47 28.03
C ASP A 375 -17.97 -5.97 27.91
N GLU A 376 -18.92 -6.85 28.23
CA GLU A 376 -18.77 -8.29 28.05
C GLU A 376 -17.51 -8.83 28.76
N ASN A 377 -17.44 -8.66 30.08
CA ASN A 377 -16.36 -9.18 30.93
C ASN A 377 -16.96 -9.78 32.22
N GLU A 378 -16.10 -10.19 33.15
CA GLU A 378 -16.48 -10.75 34.44
C GLU A 378 -16.23 -9.77 35.60
N ILE A 379 -16.25 -8.46 35.34
CA ILE A 379 -15.91 -7.43 36.32
C ILE A 379 -16.92 -7.42 37.47
N GLN A 380 -16.46 -7.75 38.68
CA GLN A 380 -17.30 -7.77 39.89
C GLN A 380 -17.25 -6.45 40.66
N SER A 381 -16.11 -5.76 40.58
CA SER A 381 -15.87 -4.51 41.29
C SER A 381 -14.86 -3.64 40.54
N LEU A 382 -14.94 -2.34 40.79
CA LEU A 382 -13.99 -1.37 40.26
C LEU A 382 -13.19 -0.74 41.42
N PRO A 383 -11.88 -0.48 41.24
CA PRO A 383 -11.04 0.09 42.29
C PRO A 383 -11.33 1.58 42.53
N ASP A 384 -11.14 2.04 43.77
CA ASP A 384 -11.34 3.45 44.15
C ASP A 384 -10.37 4.40 43.43
N SER A 385 -9.21 3.91 42.96
CA SER A 385 -8.27 4.69 42.15
C SER A 385 -8.88 5.22 40.85
N LEU A 386 -10.01 4.69 40.36
CA LEU A 386 -10.72 5.27 39.22
C LEU A 386 -11.08 6.74 39.46
N GLY A 387 -11.22 7.17 40.71
CA GLY A 387 -11.43 8.58 41.08
C GLY A 387 -10.30 9.52 40.67
N ASP A 388 -9.10 8.99 40.41
CA ASP A 388 -7.93 9.78 40.01
C ASP A 388 -7.85 10.01 38.49
N LEU A 389 -8.72 9.37 37.70
CA LEU A 389 -8.77 9.52 36.24
C LEU A 389 -9.46 10.83 35.81
N LEU A 390 -8.83 11.97 36.08
CA LEU A 390 -9.44 13.31 35.89
C LEU A 390 -9.89 13.60 34.44
N GLU A 391 -9.32 12.91 33.46
CA GLU A 391 -9.69 13.03 32.04
C GLU A 391 -10.81 12.09 31.59
N LEU A 392 -11.27 11.18 32.45
CA LEU A 392 -12.25 10.15 32.12
C LEU A 392 -13.60 10.75 31.76
N LYS A 393 -14.11 10.38 30.59
CA LYS A 393 -15.39 10.84 30.05
C LYS A 393 -16.42 9.73 29.99
N GLU A 394 -15.98 8.54 29.63
CA GLU A 394 -16.84 7.41 29.31
C GLU A 394 -16.26 6.11 29.87
N ILE A 395 -17.12 5.33 30.52
CA ILE A 395 -16.85 3.96 30.96
C ILE A 395 -17.96 3.08 30.40
N ARG A 396 -17.61 1.96 29.77
CA ARG A 396 -18.60 0.94 29.40
C ARG A 396 -18.42 -0.33 30.24
N LEU A 397 -19.52 -0.84 30.78
CA LEU A 397 -19.59 -1.98 31.69
C LEU A 397 -20.76 -2.92 31.32
N PHE A 398 -21.31 -2.81 30.11
CA PHE A 398 -22.39 -3.66 29.64
C PHE A 398 -22.08 -5.14 29.89
N ASN A 399 -23.08 -5.92 30.32
CA ASN A 399 -22.96 -7.34 30.59
C ASN A 399 -21.72 -7.70 31.45
N ASN A 400 -21.70 -7.17 32.68
CA ASN A 400 -20.72 -7.50 33.71
C ASN A 400 -21.45 -7.79 35.04
N PRO A 401 -20.93 -8.69 35.90
CA PRO A 401 -21.53 -9.04 37.19
C PRO A 401 -21.33 -7.98 38.29
N ILE A 402 -21.13 -6.70 37.92
CA ILE A 402 -20.85 -5.60 38.84
C ILE A 402 -22.10 -5.23 39.66
N GLN A 403 -21.96 -5.25 40.99
CA GLN A 403 -23.09 -4.99 41.90
C GLN A 403 -23.11 -3.58 42.48
N LYS A 404 -21.96 -2.90 42.52
CA LYS A 404 -21.83 -1.54 43.05
C LYS A 404 -20.80 -0.74 42.26
N LEU A 405 -21.04 0.57 42.14
CA LEU A 405 -20.08 1.52 41.59
C LEU A 405 -19.33 2.23 42.73
N PRO A 406 -18.02 2.53 42.59
CA PRO A 406 -17.28 3.23 43.62
C PRO A 406 -17.71 4.70 43.68
N LYS A 407 -17.95 5.21 44.89
CA LYS A 407 -18.49 6.58 45.13
C LYS A 407 -17.61 7.69 44.56
N VAL A 408 -16.32 7.41 44.39
CA VAL A 408 -15.31 8.29 43.80
C VAL A 408 -15.65 8.75 42.38
N LEU A 409 -16.45 7.99 41.61
CA LEU A 409 -16.84 8.37 40.24
C LEU A 409 -17.58 9.71 40.18
N LYS A 410 -18.26 10.12 41.26
CA LYS A 410 -18.94 11.43 41.36
C LYS A 410 -17.96 12.61 41.33
N GLN A 411 -16.72 12.38 41.73
CA GLN A 411 -15.69 13.41 41.84
C GLN A 411 -15.01 13.69 40.50
N LEU A 412 -15.16 12.79 39.52
CA LEU A 412 -14.55 12.92 38.21
C LEU A 412 -15.11 14.14 37.47
N PRO A 413 -14.29 15.11 37.04
CA PRO A 413 -14.77 16.39 36.51
C PRO A 413 -15.30 16.30 35.08
N LYS A 414 -14.88 15.30 34.29
CA LYS A 414 -15.26 15.15 32.88
C LYS A 414 -16.17 13.96 32.59
N PHE A 415 -16.49 13.17 33.61
CA PHE A 415 -17.30 11.96 33.48
C PHE A 415 -18.74 12.32 33.09
N LYS A 416 -19.22 11.72 32.00
CA LYS A 416 -20.48 12.10 31.36
C LYS A 416 -21.21 10.97 30.64
N GLU A 417 -20.62 9.79 30.53
CA GLU A 417 -21.26 8.65 29.89
C GLU A 417 -20.89 7.36 30.62
N ILE A 418 -21.90 6.56 30.95
CA ILE A 418 -21.74 5.23 31.53
C ILE A 418 -22.74 4.28 30.89
N MET A 419 -22.26 3.10 30.49
CA MET A 419 -23.09 2.01 29.98
C MET A 419 -23.13 0.90 31.02
N LEU A 420 -24.33 0.52 31.45
CA LEU A 420 -24.60 -0.44 32.53
C LEU A 420 -25.61 -1.53 32.11
N GLY A 421 -26.06 -1.54 30.85
CA GLY A 421 -27.02 -2.54 30.37
C GLY A 421 -26.58 -3.97 30.71
N GLU A 422 -27.53 -4.82 31.06
CA GLU A 422 -27.29 -6.21 31.47
C GLU A 422 -26.35 -6.39 32.68
N THR A 423 -26.02 -5.33 33.42
CA THR A 423 -25.40 -5.45 34.75
C THR A 423 -26.48 -5.58 35.84
N PRO A 424 -26.19 -6.18 37.00
CA PRO A 424 -27.10 -6.17 38.15
C PRO A 424 -27.60 -4.76 38.53
N ILE A 425 -26.72 -3.74 38.47
CA ILE A 425 -27.07 -2.35 38.76
C ILE A 425 -28.01 -1.78 37.70
N GLY A 426 -27.67 -1.99 36.42
CA GLY A 426 -28.44 -1.52 35.28
C GLY A 426 -29.84 -2.13 35.25
N ILE A 427 -29.96 -3.45 35.47
CA ILE A 427 -31.25 -4.15 35.55
C ILE A 427 -32.06 -3.64 36.74
N ALA A 428 -31.46 -3.51 37.93
CA ALA A 428 -32.16 -3.07 39.14
C ALA A 428 -32.75 -1.64 39.01
N HIS A 429 -32.13 -0.78 38.21
CA HIS A 429 -32.55 0.60 38.01
C HIS A 429 -33.21 0.87 36.65
N GLY A 430 -33.33 -0.14 35.78
CA GLY A 430 -33.87 0.02 34.42
C GLY A 430 -33.02 0.93 33.54
N VAL A 431 -31.70 0.88 33.69
CA VAL A 431 -30.73 1.77 33.03
C VAL A 431 -29.77 0.97 32.16
N GLU A 432 -29.82 1.24 30.85
CA GLU A 432 -28.89 0.66 29.89
C GLU A 432 -27.70 1.58 29.63
N VAL A 433 -27.98 2.83 29.26
CA VAL A 433 -26.98 3.87 28.96
C VAL A 433 -27.42 5.17 29.61
N VAL A 434 -26.48 5.86 30.26
CA VAL A 434 -26.69 7.22 30.76
C VAL A 434 -25.72 8.16 30.06
N ARG A 435 -26.26 9.21 29.45
CA ARG A 435 -25.50 10.25 28.76
C ARG A 435 -25.80 11.61 29.36
N GLY A 436 -24.75 12.41 29.51
CA GLY A 436 -24.80 13.72 30.14
C GLY A 436 -24.32 13.67 31.59
N ARG A 437 -23.52 14.67 31.97
CA ARG A 437 -22.88 14.71 33.29
C ARG A 437 -23.91 14.73 34.44
N GLU A 438 -24.95 15.55 34.31
CA GLU A 438 -25.99 15.69 35.33
C GLU A 438 -26.72 14.35 35.56
N GLN A 439 -27.14 13.70 34.47
CA GLN A 439 -27.81 12.40 34.51
C GLN A 439 -26.91 11.31 35.11
N VAL A 440 -25.61 11.33 34.79
CA VAL A 440 -24.63 10.41 35.40
C VAL A 440 -24.49 10.65 36.90
N LEU A 441 -24.45 11.90 37.36
CA LEU A 441 -24.38 12.21 38.79
C LEU A 441 -25.65 11.77 39.54
N GLU A 442 -26.83 12.01 38.97
CA GLU A 442 -28.11 11.54 39.52
C GLU A 442 -28.17 10.02 39.62
N LEU A 443 -27.64 9.29 38.64
CA LEU A 443 -27.52 7.84 38.69
C LEU A 443 -26.61 7.41 39.84
N LEU A 444 -25.40 7.98 39.93
CA LEU A 444 -24.41 7.63 40.96
C LEU A 444 -24.92 7.93 42.39
N GLU A 445 -25.89 8.83 42.56
CA GLU A 445 -26.56 9.06 43.85
C GLU A 445 -27.51 7.94 44.27
N LYS A 446 -28.03 7.19 43.31
CA LYS A 446 -29.00 6.11 43.53
C LYS A 446 -28.34 4.73 43.70
N VAL A 447 -27.21 4.49 43.02
CA VAL A 447 -26.57 3.16 42.87
C VAL A 447 -25.38 2.90 43.78
#